data_AF-A0A1V4JWI4-F1
#
_entry.id   AF-A0A1V4JWI4-F1
#
_cell.length_a   1.000
_cell.length_b   1.000
_cell.length_c   1.000
_cell.angle_alpha   90.00
_cell.angle_beta   90.00
_cell.angle_gamma   90.00
#
_symmetry.space_group_name_H-M   'P 1'
#
loop_
_entity.id
_entity.type
_entity.pdbx_description
1 polymer ?
#
loop_
_entity_poly.entity_id
_entity_poly.type
_entity_poly.pdbx_seq_one_letter_code
_entity_poly.pdbx_strand_id
1 'polypeptide(L)'
;MFCLEFKMEVWEESCYWEIKPQVYAEMLHTVLWRWGQCISQTEELLADLSEILIQMDRATQRLEPWKIAVIVVAVIAGLALIIGLLTFYLCHDQDRYYNASFIITNVKYKPQYERQTTEEFRDLSEEIETMMSAVFKGSFLSKRYIRSHVVSLSPDPGGVLASVVLVFKFVSADSQATSLGHINRVLRIRLQTSSNSLNVDQSTLVITGKCLRVQDPRRWTASFGILLRPPKQKKYVRRIIVHEKYGNIVLDHQYDVAVVELASPIEFTSDVHSVCLPEASHIFPENTSCFVTGWGALENDGQSVNQLRQAEVKIISTEVCNGRAVYNGAITPGMLCAGYLEGKVDACQGDSGGPLVNVNSRGIWYLVGIVSWGDECGKRNKPGVYTRVTYYRDWIASKTGI
;
A
#
# COMPACT_ATOMS: atom_id res chain seq x y z
N MET A 1 11.66 4.76 33.53
CA MET A 1 12.06 4.83 32.10
C MET A 1 11.24 3.78 31.40
N PHE A 2 10.09 4.17 30.88
CA PHE A 2 9.11 3.25 30.31
C PHE A 2 9.21 3.34 28.79
N CYS A 3 9.24 2.19 28.13
CA CYS A 3 9.57 2.12 26.71
C CYS A 3 8.54 1.25 25.99
N LEU A 4 8.17 1.70 24.79
CA LEU A 4 7.28 0.99 23.89
C LEU A 4 8.06 -0.05 23.07
N GLU A 5 7.50 -1.25 23.01
CA GLU A 5 8.06 -2.39 22.30
C GLU A 5 7.36 -2.51 20.94
N PHE A 6 8.12 -2.38 19.85
CA PHE A 6 7.61 -2.65 18.50
C PHE A 6 8.44 -3.71 17.78
N LYS A 7 7.79 -4.84 17.54
CA LYS A 7 7.90 -5.62 16.30
C LYS A 7 6.60 -6.40 16.12
N MET A 8 5.76 -5.96 15.18
CA MET A 8 4.61 -6.72 14.70
C MET A 8 5.03 -7.27 13.34
N GLU A 9 5.24 -8.59 13.25
CA GLU A 9 5.48 -9.21 11.96
C GLU A 9 4.21 -9.89 11.47
N VAL A 10 3.85 -9.50 10.24
CA VAL A 10 2.81 -10.07 9.40
C VAL A 10 3.38 -11.35 8.79
N TRP A 11 2.78 -12.50 9.08
CA TRP A 11 2.96 -13.70 8.27
C TRP A 11 1.60 -14.20 7.81
N GLU A 12 1.34 -14.10 6.51
CA GLU A 12 0.73 -15.19 5.75
C GLU A 12 1.39 -15.17 4.36
N GLU A 13 2.10 -16.26 4.05
CA GLU A 13 2.78 -16.50 2.77
C GLU A 13 1.77 -16.61 1.63
N SER A 14 2.26 -16.37 0.40
CA SER A 14 1.70 -16.78 -0.89
C SER A 14 0.93 -15.71 -1.68
N CYS A 15 1.66 -14.95 -2.50
CA CYS A 15 1.19 -14.58 -3.84
C CYS A 15 2.42 -14.32 -4.74
N TYR A 16 3.05 -15.38 -5.24
CA TYR A 16 3.93 -15.31 -6.42
C TYR A 16 3.82 -16.61 -7.21
N TRP A 17 3.42 -16.49 -8.49
CA TRP A 17 3.82 -17.37 -9.58
C TRP A 17 3.87 -16.56 -10.90
N GLU A 18 5.04 -16.70 -11.56
CA GLU A 18 5.52 -16.49 -12.95
C GLU A 18 4.61 -15.84 -14.03
N ILE A 19 5.14 -15.07 -15.00
CA ILE A 19 5.82 -15.57 -16.23
C ILE A 19 6.74 -14.48 -16.85
N LYS A 20 7.92 -14.90 -17.37
CA LYS A 20 8.87 -14.12 -18.20
C LYS A 20 8.56 -14.18 -19.71
N PRO A 21 9.14 -13.29 -20.55
CA PRO A 21 8.53 -12.75 -21.77
C PRO A 21 9.02 -13.39 -23.08
N GLN A 22 8.24 -13.25 -24.16
CA GLN A 22 8.55 -13.27 -25.61
C GLN A 22 7.22 -13.60 -26.35
N VAL A 23 6.78 -13.06 -27.50
CA VAL A 23 7.30 -12.19 -28.55
C VAL A 23 6.09 -11.56 -29.25
N TYR A 24 6.28 -10.36 -29.78
CA TYR A 24 5.41 -9.64 -30.71
C TYR A 24 4.96 -10.46 -31.93
N ALA A 25 3.66 -10.43 -32.23
CA ALA A 25 3.07 -10.07 -33.53
C ALA A 25 1.54 -10.09 -33.40
N GLU A 26 0.83 -9.30 -34.21
CA GLU A 26 -0.65 -9.14 -34.27
C GLU A 26 -1.33 -8.13 -33.32
N MET A 27 -0.73 -6.94 -33.11
CA MET A 27 -1.39 -5.77 -32.47
C MET A 27 -1.58 -4.58 -33.42
N LEU A 28 -2.09 -4.79 -34.63
CA LEU A 28 -2.42 -3.67 -35.55
C LEU A 28 -3.92 -3.47 -35.80
N HIS A 29 -4.79 -4.42 -35.45
CA HIS A 29 -6.25 -4.24 -35.58
C HIS A 29 -6.94 -3.76 -34.29
N THR A 30 -6.42 -4.11 -33.11
CA THR A 30 -7.06 -3.76 -31.82
C THR A 30 -6.75 -2.32 -31.38
N VAL A 31 -5.63 -1.76 -31.85
CA VAL A 31 -5.20 -0.38 -31.55
C VAL A 31 -6.11 0.64 -32.24
N LEU A 32 -6.52 0.37 -33.49
CA LEU A 32 -7.40 1.26 -34.26
C LEU A 32 -8.83 1.32 -33.71
N TRP A 33 -9.34 0.21 -33.17
CA TRP A 33 -10.69 0.18 -32.58
C TRP A 33 -10.75 0.92 -31.24
N ARG A 34 -9.71 0.80 -30.40
CA ARG A 34 -9.62 1.52 -29.12
C ARG A 34 -9.26 3.00 -29.27
N TRP A 35 -8.59 3.39 -30.36
CA TRP A 35 -8.37 4.79 -30.75
C TRP A 35 -9.68 5.55 -30.98
N GLY A 36 -10.67 4.91 -31.62
CA GLY A 36 -11.96 5.54 -31.93
C GLY A 36 -12.82 5.88 -30.71
N GLN A 37 -12.65 5.18 -29.59
CA GLN A 37 -13.40 5.46 -28.36
C GLN A 37 -12.77 6.54 -27.47
N CYS A 38 -11.49 6.88 -27.68
CA CYS A 38 -10.78 7.87 -26.88
C CYS A 38 -10.89 9.30 -27.44
N ILE A 39 -11.21 9.45 -28.74
CA ILE A 39 -11.38 10.74 -29.41
C ILE A 39 -12.63 11.50 -28.93
N SER A 40 -13.62 10.84 -28.33
CA SER A 40 -14.85 11.52 -27.86
C SER A 40 -14.70 12.24 -26.52
N GLN A 41 -13.51 12.26 -25.91
CA GLN A 41 -13.25 12.90 -24.61
C GLN A 41 -12.25 14.07 -24.69
N THR A 42 -11.78 14.43 -25.88
CA THR A 42 -10.76 15.47 -26.09
C THR A 42 -11.29 16.64 -26.95
N GLU A 43 -12.46 17.18 -26.62
CA GLU A 43 -13.00 18.40 -27.25
C GLU A 43 -12.90 19.66 -26.37
N GLU A 44 -12.33 19.60 -25.17
CA GLU A 44 -12.14 20.78 -24.29
C GLU A 44 -10.72 21.37 -24.32
N LEU A 45 -9.79 20.82 -25.11
CA LEU A 45 -8.38 21.27 -25.18
C LEU A 45 -8.03 22.09 -26.44
N LEU A 46 -9.01 22.39 -27.31
CA LEU A 46 -8.76 23.05 -28.61
C LEU A 46 -8.99 24.58 -28.62
N ALA A 47 -9.35 25.21 -27.50
CA ALA A 47 -9.59 26.66 -27.44
C ALA A 47 -8.32 27.53 -27.24
N ASP A 48 -7.26 26.97 -26.65
CA ASP A 48 -6.02 27.71 -26.31
C ASP A 48 -4.98 27.79 -27.45
N LEU A 49 -5.24 27.16 -28.61
CA LEU A 49 -4.27 27.06 -29.71
C LEU A 49 -4.20 28.31 -30.61
N SER A 50 -5.19 29.19 -30.55
CA SER A 50 -5.28 30.35 -31.46
C SER A 50 -4.26 31.46 -31.15
N GLU A 51 -3.93 31.70 -29.88
CA GLU A 51 -2.93 32.70 -29.47
C GLU A 51 -1.48 32.23 -29.70
N ILE A 52 -1.24 30.92 -29.60
CA ILE A 52 0.08 30.32 -29.83
C ILE A 52 0.45 30.36 -31.32
N LEU A 53 -0.53 30.14 -32.21
CA LEU A 53 -0.33 30.18 -33.66
C LEU A 53 0.09 31.56 -34.17
N ILE A 54 -0.42 32.64 -33.58
CA ILE A 54 -0.10 34.04 -33.98
C ILE A 54 1.31 34.44 -33.54
N GLN A 55 1.78 33.93 -32.39
CA GLN A 55 3.15 34.17 -31.90
C GLN A 55 4.19 33.38 -32.71
N MET A 56 3.84 32.17 -33.16
CA MET A 56 4.72 31.36 -34.01
C MET A 56 4.93 31.98 -35.40
N ASP A 57 3.90 32.60 -36.00
CA ASP A 57 3.96 33.18 -37.35
C ASP A 57 5.03 34.28 -37.49
N ARG A 58 5.19 35.14 -36.47
CA ARG A 58 6.22 36.21 -36.45
C ARG A 58 7.64 35.69 -36.31
N ALA A 59 7.84 34.52 -35.70
CA ALA A 59 9.17 33.93 -35.52
C ALA A 59 9.65 33.17 -36.78
N THR A 60 8.73 32.63 -37.58
CA THR A 60 9.02 31.86 -38.79
C THR A 60 9.57 32.67 -39.97
N GLN A 61 9.35 33.99 -40.01
CA GLN A 61 9.80 34.86 -41.12
C GLN A 61 11.34 35.04 -41.22
N ARG A 62 12.12 34.57 -40.24
CA ARG A 62 13.60 34.68 -40.22
C ARG A 62 14.34 33.37 -40.42
N LEU A 63 13.63 32.26 -40.64
CA LEU A 63 14.22 30.92 -40.71
C LEU A 63 14.26 30.42 -42.15
N GLU A 64 15.38 29.85 -42.56
CA GLU A 64 15.50 29.18 -43.86
C GLU A 64 14.52 27.99 -43.94
N PRO A 65 13.93 27.70 -45.12
CA PRO A 65 12.87 26.69 -45.26
C PRO A 65 13.20 25.31 -44.67
N TRP A 66 14.47 24.91 -44.72
CA TRP A 66 14.93 23.64 -44.16
C TRP A 66 14.89 23.59 -42.63
N LYS A 67 15.11 24.73 -41.95
CA LYS A 67 15.05 24.82 -40.48
C LYS A 67 13.61 24.70 -39.98
N ILE A 68 12.67 25.27 -40.73
CA ILE A 68 11.23 25.13 -40.46
C ILE A 68 10.82 23.66 -40.58
N ALA A 69 11.28 22.96 -41.62
CA ALA A 69 10.99 21.54 -41.79
C ALA A 69 11.51 20.68 -40.63
N VAL A 70 12.74 20.93 -40.14
CA VAL A 70 13.31 20.20 -38.99
C VAL A 70 12.52 20.46 -37.70
N ILE A 71 12.13 21.71 -37.44
CA ILE A 71 11.34 22.08 -36.26
C ILE A 71 9.97 21.40 -36.32
N VAL A 72 9.30 21.44 -37.47
CA VAL A 72 7.98 20.81 -37.64
C VAL A 72 8.07 19.29 -37.42
N VAL A 73 9.08 18.63 -37.99
CA VAL A 73 9.29 17.19 -37.78
C VAL A 73 9.59 16.87 -36.31
N ALA A 74 10.42 17.67 -35.64
CA ALA A 74 10.75 17.49 -34.23
C ALA A 74 9.53 17.69 -33.31
N VAL A 75 8.69 18.69 -33.60
CA VAL A 75 7.44 18.94 -32.87
C VAL A 75 6.46 17.79 -33.07
N ILE A 76 6.29 17.31 -34.31
CA ILE A 76 5.41 16.17 -34.61
C ILE A 76 5.90 14.90 -33.88
N ALA A 77 7.21 14.63 -33.92
CA ALA A 77 7.80 13.49 -33.21
C ALA A 77 7.63 13.60 -31.69
N GLY A 78 7.84 14.80 -31.12
CA GLY A 78 7.62 15.06 -29.71
C GLY A 78 6.17 14.87 -29.28
N LEU A 79 5.22 15.40 -30.05
CA LEU A 79 3.78 15.22 -29.81
C LEU A 79 3.38 13.74 -29.92
N ALA A 80 3.88 13.01 -30.92
CA ALA A 80 3.59 11.58 -31.07
C ALA A 80 4.12 10.77 -29.88
N LEU A 81 5.30 11.11 -29.34
CA LEU A 81 5.89 10.44 -28.18
C LEU A 81 5.13 10.77 -26.89
N ILE A 82 4.72 12.03 -26.71
CA ILE A 82 3.89 12.45 -25.58
C ILE A 82 2.51 11.77 -25.63
N ILE A 83 1.85 11.75 -26.79
CA ILE A 83 0.56 11.05 -26.97
C ILE A 83 0.74 9.55 -26.76
N GLY A 84 1.83 8.95 -27.25
CA GLY A 84 2.17 7.54 -27.02
C GLY A 84 2.35 7.21 -25.54
N LEU A 85 3.05 8.05 -24.78
CA LEU A 85 3.21 7.89 -23.34
C LEU A 85 1.90 8.12 -22.57
N LEU A 86 1.13 9.16 -22.94
CA LEU A 86 -0.17 9.44 -22.35
C LEU A 86 -1.14 8.30 -22.59
N THR A 87 -1.21 7.77 -23.81
CA THR A 87 -2.06 6.61 -24.12
C THR A 87 -1.58 5.35 -23.41
N PHE A 88 -0.27 5.12 -23.29
CA PHE A 88 0.26 4.02 -22.49
C PHE A 88 -0.15 4.14 -21.02
N TYR A 89 0.05 5.30 -20.39
CA TYR A 89 -0.29 5.50 -18.97
C TYR A 89 -1.80 5.53 -18.71
N LEU A 90 -2.57 6.16 -19.59
CA LEU A 90 -4.01 6.35 -19.42
C LEU A 90 -4.84 5.14 -19.86
N CYS A 91 -4.28 4.19 -20.61
CA CYS A 91 -5.04 3.03 -21.12
C CYS A 91 -4.46 1.67 -20.69
N HIS A 92 -3.34 1.63 -19.97
CA HIS A 92 -2.83 0.37 -19.43
C HIS A 92 -3.60 -0.05 -18.17
N ASP A 93 -4.13 -1.27 -18.20
CA ASP A 93 -4.84 -1.88 -17.09
C ASP A 93 -3.84 -2.33 -16.02
N GLN A 94 -4.12 -2.00 -14.75
CA GLN A 94 -3.35 -2.42 -13.59
C GLN A 94 -4.20 -3.36 -12.72
N ASP A 95 -3.57 -4.39 -12.18
CA ASP A 95 -4.19 -5.30 -11.23
C ASP A 95 -4.35 -4.57 -9.88
N ARG A 96 -5.57 -4.57 -9.34
CA ARG A 96 -5.91 -3.93 -8.06
C ARG A 96 -6.53 -4.94 -7.12
N TYR A 97 -6.10 -4.88 -5.87
CA TYR A 97 -6.47 -5.80 -4.81
C TYR A 97 -7.36 -5.10 -3.79
N TYR A 98 -8.41 -5.78 -3.35
CA TYR A 98 -9.35 -5.29 -2.34
C TYR A 98 -9.61 -6.41 -1.33
N ASN A 99 -9.58 -6.08 -0.04
CA ASN A 99 -9.93 -7.03 1.00
C ASN A 99 -11.42 -6.90 1.33
N ALA A 100 -12.11 -8.03 1.45
CA ALA A 100 -13.48 -8.12 1.92
C ALA A 100 -13.54 -9.09 3.10
N SER A 101 -14.22 -8.71 4.17
CA SER A 101 -14.47 -9.56 5.33
C SER A 101 -15.95 -9.59 5.67
N PHE A 102 -16.48 -10.78 5.97
CA PHE A 102 -17.90 -10.97 6.30
C PHE A 102 -18.10 -12.29 7.06
N ILE A 103 -19.19 -12.35 7.83
CA ILE A 103 -19.55 -13.53 8.61
C ILE A 103 -20.52 -14.42 7.81
N ILE A 104 -20.24 -15.73 7.82
CA ILE A 104 -21.09 -16.78 7.24
C ILE A 104 -21.85 -17.44 8.38
N THR A 105 -23.16 -17.31 8.38
CA THR A 105 -24.02 -17.64 9.53
C THR A 105 -24.50 -19.08 9.56
N ASN A 106 -24.59 -19.73 8.40
CA ASN A 106 -25.07 -21.10 8.26
C ASN A 106 -23.95 -22.16 8.30
N VAL A 107 -22.71 -21.74 8.52
CA VAL A 107 -21.55 -22.63 8.67
C VAL A 107 -21.02 -22.55 10.10
N LYS A 108 -20.87 -23.70 10.74
CA LYS A 108 -20.24 -23.79 12.06
C LYS A 108 -18.73 -23.85 11.92
N TYR A 109 -18.02 -23.07 12.73
CA TYR A 109 -16.57 -23.10 12.74
C TYR A 109 -16.03 -24.49 13.11
N LYS A 110 -15.04 -24.95 12.35
CA LYS A 110 -14.25 -26.15 12.59
C LYS A 110 -12.79 -25.75 12.82
N PRO A 111 -12.07 -26.31 13.81
CA PRO A 111 -10.65 -26.00 14.03
C PRO A 111 -9.77 -26.25 12.80
N GLN A 112 -10.17 -27.17 11.92
CA GLN A 112 -9.49 -27.47 10.66
C GLN A 112 -9.43 -26.28 9.70
N TYR A 113 -10.33 -25.29 9.83
CA TYR A 113 -10.31 -24.06 9.05
C TYR A 113 -9.12 -23.14 9.38
N GLU A 114 -8.41 -23.38 10.48
CA GLU A 114 -7.22 -22.60 10.84
C GLU A 114 -6.02 -22.87 9.90
N ARG A 115 -6.03 -23.99 9.19
CA ARG A 115 -4.92 -24.42 8.32
C ARG A 115 -5.38 -24.49 6.87
N GLN A 116 -4.80 -23.67 6.00
CA GLN A 116 -5.14 -23.63 4.58
C GLN A 116 -4.93 -24.96 3.83
N THR A 117 -4.07 -25.84 4.36
CA THR A 117 -3.75 -27.15 3.75
C THR A 117 -4.81 -28.23 4.00
N THR A 118 -5.80 -27.98 4.87
CA THR A 118 -6.84 -28.96 5.19
C THR A 118 -7.89 -29.04 4.09
N GLU A 119 -8.48 -30.22 3.93
CA GLU A 119 -9.58 -30.43 2.99
C GLU A 119 -10.77 -29.55 3.36
N GLU A 120 -11.07 -29.41 4.66
CA GLU A 120 -12.19 -28.60 5.12
C GLU A 120 -12.02 -27.11 4.80
N PHE A 121 -10.80 -26.56 4.93
CA PHE A 121 -10.54 -25.17 4.52
C PHE A 121 -10.72 -25.00 3.02
N ARG A 122 -10.19 -25.94 2.22
CA ARG A 122 -10.24 -25.88 0.75
C ARG A 122 -11.66 -25.95 0.23
N ASP A 123 -12.48 -26.86 0.77
CA ASP A 123 -13.88 -27.03 0.36
C ASP A 123 -14.70 -25.76 0.62
N LEU A 124 -14.60 -25.21 1.84
CA LEU A 124 -15.34 -24.00 2.20
C LEU A 124 -14.82 -22.77 1.44
N SER A 125 -13.50 -22.71 1.19
CA SER A 125 -12.91 -21.62 0.40
C SER A 125 -13.38 -21.65 -1.05
N GLU A 126 -13.44 -22.83 -1.67
CA GLU A 126 -13.95 -23.00 -3.04
C GLU A 126 -15.43 -22.57 -3.14
N GLU A 127 -16.24 -22.89 -2.14
CA GLU A 127 -17.64 -22.48 -2.08
C GLU A 127 -17.78 -20.94 -1.98
N ILE A 128 -16.96 -20.30 -1.14
CA ILE A 128 -16.92 -18.84 -0.99
C ILE A 128 -16.43 -18.17 -2.27
N GLU A 129 -15.36 -18.66 -2.88
CA GLU A 129 -14.80 -18.12 -4.13
C GLU A 129 -15.77 -18.28 -5.29
N THR A 130 -16.49 -19.39 -5.36
CA THR A 130 -17.54 -19.63 -6.36
C THR A 130 -18.68 -18.64 -6.18
N MET A 131 -19.13 -18.42 -4.94
CA MET A 131 -20.12 -17.39 -4.62
C MET A 131 -19.67 -15.99 -5.08
N MET A 132 -18.45 -15.59 -4.75
CA MET A 132 -17.91 -14.28 -5.11
C MET A 132 -17.76 -14.13 -6.62
N SER A 133 -17.31 -15.18 -7.30
CA SER A 133 -17.22 -15.24 -8.76
C SER A 133 -18.59 -15.02 -9.41
N ALA A 134 -19.65 -15.68 -8.90
CA ALA A 134 -21.01 -15.49 -9.41
C ALA A 134 -21.52 -14.06 -9.21
N VAL A 135 -21.25 -13.46 -8.04
CA VAL A 135 -21.62 -12.06 -7.73
C VAL A 135 -21.01 -11.09 -8.74
N PHE A 136 -19.71 -11.19 -8.99
CA PHE A 136 -19.01 -10.22 -9.86
C PHE A 136 -19.18 -10.51 -11.34
N LYS A 137 -19.14 -11.78 -11.77
CA LYS A 137 -19.39 -12.16 -13.17
C LYS A 137 -20.81 -11.84 -13.62
N GLY A 138 -21.78 -11.82 -12.71
CA GLY A 138 -23.13 -11.36 -12.99
C GLY A 138 -23.29 -9.84 -13.09
N SER A 139 -22.27 -9.05 -12.79
CA SER A 139 -22.34 -7.59 -12.65
C SER A 139 -21.69 -6.82 -13.82
N PHE A 140 -21.79 -5.49 -13.81
CA PHE A 140 -21.07 -4.62 -14.74
C PHE A 140 -19.54 -4.65 -14.53
N LEU A 141 -19.06 -5.19 -13.41
CA LEU A 141 -17.64 -5.43 -13.15
C LEU A 141 -17.12 -6.75 -13.73
N SER A 142 -17.96 -7.53 -14.40
CA SER A 142 -17.61 -8.85 -14.96
C SER A 142 -16.35 -8.85 -15.83
N LYS A 143 -16.17 -7.82 -16.68
CA LYS A 143 -14.99 -7.67 -17.56
C LYS A 143 -13.73 -7.20 -16.82
N ARG A 144 -13.89 -6.68 -15.61
CA ARG A 144 -12.80 -6.16 -14.77
C ARG A 144 -12.41 -7.15 -13.68
N TYR A 145 -13.31 -8.02 -13.26
CA TYR A 145 -13.06 -9.04 -12.24
C TYR A 145 -12.12 -10.13 -12.75
N ILE A 146 -11.04 -10.40 -12.01
CA ILE A 146 -10.10 -11.48 -12.31
C ILE A 146 -10.46 -12.71 -11.48
N ARG A 147 -10.36 -12.57 -10.16
CA ARG A 147 -10.57 -13.67 -9.19
C ARG A 147 -10.85 -13.15 -7.79
N SER A 148 -11.37 -14.02 -6.96
CA SER A 148 -11.47 -13.88 -5.50
C SER A 148 -10.66 -15.00 -4.88
N HIS A 149 -10.02 -14.75 -3.74
CA HIS A 149 -9.29 -15.77 -3.02
C HIS A 149 -9.54 -15.67 -1.52
N VAL A 150 -9.90 -16.78 -0.87
CA VAL A 150 -10.04 -16.80 0.60
C VAL A 150 -8.66 -16.82 1.23
N VAL A 151 -8.37 -15.81 2.04
CA VAL A 151 -7.12 -15.70 2.79
C VAL A 151 -7.23 -16.47 4.10
N SER A 152 -8.37 -16.35 4.79
CA SER A 152 -8.53 -17.04 6.07
C SER A 152 -9.99 -17.20 6.49
N LEU A 153 -10.21 -18.23 7.31
CA LEU A 153 -11.47 -18.57 7.93
C LEU A 153 -11.27 -18.65 9.44
N SER A 154 -12.00 -17.83 10.20
CA SER A 154 -11.78 -17.64 11.63
C SER A 154 -13.08 -17.79 12.44
N PRO A 155 -12.99 -18.18 13.73
CA PRO A 155 -14.18 -18.38 14.55
C PRO A 155 -14.80 -17.05 14.93
N ASP A 156 -16.12 -16.95 14.78
CA ASP A 156 -16.91 -15.79 15.22
C ASP A 156 -18.19 -16.26 15.95
N PRO A 157 -18.72 -15.52 16.95
CA PRO A 157 -19.97 -15.90 17.62
C PRO A 157 -21.16 -16.10 16.67
N GLY A 158 -21.17 -15.41 15.52
CA GLY A 158 -22.19 -15.52 14.48
C GLY A 158 -21.94 -16.63 13.44
N GLY A 159 -20.82 -17.37 13.51
CA GLY A 159 -20.49 -18.43 12.56
C GLY A 159 -19.00 -18.46 12.17
N VAL A 160 -18.71 -18.34 10.88
CA VAL A 160 -17.32 -18.29 10.36
C VAL A 160 -17.06 -16.90 9.76
N LEU A 161 -16.06 -16.19 10.28
CA LEU A 161 -15.57 -14.95 9.68
C LEU A 161 -14.60 -15.29 8.54
N ALA A 162 -15.02 -14.98 7.31
CA ALA A 162 -14.24 -15.15 6.10
C ALA A 162 -13.53 -13.85 5.72
N SER A 163 -12.24 -13.96 5.39
CA SER A 163 -11.45 -12.86 4.80
C SER A 163 -11.04 -13.23 3.38
N VAL A 164 -11.41 -12.40 2.42
CA VAL A 164 -11.30 -12.66 0.98
C VAL A 164 -10.58 -11.52 0.29
N VAL A 165 -9.59 -11.83 -0.54
CA VAL A 165 -8.96 -10.87 -1.45
C VAL A 165 -9.68 -10.92 -2.79
N LEU A 166 -10.06 -9.75 -3.30
CA LEU A 166 -10.70 -9.57 -4.60
C LEU A 166 -9.73 -8.88 -5.55
N VAL A 167 -9.56 -9.42 -6.75
CA VAL A 167 -8.61 -8.93 -7.74
C VAL A 167 -9.36 -8.44 -8.97
N PHE A 168 -9.08 -7.20 -9.37
CA PHE A 168 -9.70 -6.56 -10.53
C PHE A 168 -8.68 -5.85 -11.41
N LYS A 169 -8.94 -5.77 -12.72
CA LYS A 169 -8.24 -4.90 -13.67
C LYS A 169 -8.94 -3.55 -13.77
N PHE A 170 -8.24 -2.49 -13.40
CA PHE A 170 -8.68 -1.12 -13.55
C PHE A 170 -7.63 -0.30 -14.29
N VAL A 171 -8.07 0.67 -15.08
CA VAL A 171 -7.19 1.61 -15.75
C VAL A 171 -6.45 2.46 -14.71
N SER A 172 -5.18 2.80 -14.94
CA SER A 172 -4.39 3.62 -14.00
C SER A 172 -5.09 4.93 -13.61
N ALA A 173 -5.78 5.57 -14.55
CA ALA A 173 -6.54 6.80 -14.35
C ALA A 173 -7.80 6.63 -13.46
N ASP A 174 -8.34 5.41 -13.29
CA ASP A 174 -9.53 5.19 -12.47
C ASP A 174 -9.20 5.45 -10.99
N SER A 175 -9.97 6.31 -10.32
CA SER A 175 -9.81 6.52 -8.88
C SER A 175 -10.13 5.25 -8.08
N GLN A 176 -9.25 4.89 -7.14
CA GLN A 176 -9.44 3.72 -6.26
C GLN A 176 -10.73 3.82 -5.42
N ALA A 177 -11.13 5.04 -5.02
CA ALA A 177 -12.38 5.25 -4.29
C ALA A 177 -13.62 4.95 -5.14
N THR A 178 -13.59 5.33 -6.42
CA THR A 178 -14.67 5.04 -7.38
C THR A 178 -14.75 3.55 -7.66
N SER A 179 -13.62 2.89 -7.90
CA SER A 179 -13.54 1.43 -8.07
C SER A 179 -14.06 0.69 -6.83
N LEU A 180 -13.64 1.09 -5.63
CA LEU A 180 -14.09 0.52 -4.37
C LEU A 180 -15.61 0.73 -4.17
N GLY A 181 -16.12 1.91 -4.50
CA GLY A 181 -17.56 2.22 -4.44
C GLY A 181 -18.38 1.31 -5.37
N HIS A 182 -17.89 1.07 -6.59
CA HIS A 182 -18.51 0.13 -7.53
C HIS A 182 -18.50 -1.31 -7.00
N ILE A 183 -17.39 -1.77 -6.43
CA ILE A 183 -17.25 -3.11 -5.85
C ILE A 183 -18.20 -3.29 -4.67
N ASN A 184 -18.23 -2.34 -3.74
CA ASN A 184 -19.11 -2.37 -2.56
C ASN A 184 -20.59 -2.39 -2.97
N ARG A 185 -20.97 -1.59 -3.97
CA ARG A 185 -22.34 -1.59 -4.51
C ARG A 185 -22.73 -2.94 -5.08
N VAL A 186 -21.86 -3.57 -5.87
CA VAL A 186 -22.12 -4.88 -6.46
C VAL A 186 -22.27 -5.94 -5.37
N LEU A 187 -21.36 -6.00 -4.40
CA LEU A 187 -21.42 -6.97 -3.31
C LEU A 187 -22.71 -6.83 -2.50
N ARG A 188 -23.05 -5.63 -2.05
CA ARG A 188 -24.27 -5.42 -1.23
C ARG A 188 -25.55 -5.80 -1.96
N ILE A 189 -25.66 -5.48 -3.24
CA ILE A 189 -26.86 -5.81 -4.03
C ILE A 189 -26.93 -7.31 -4.31
N ARG A 190 -25.83 -7.91 -4.78
CA ARG A 190 -25.88 -9.26 -5.35
C ARG A 190 -25.68 -10.38 -4.36
N LEU A 191 -25.05 -10.13 -3.21
CA LEU A 191 -24.99 -11.12 -2.13
C LEU A 191 -26.39 -11.45 -1.56
N GLN A 192 -27.37 -10.55 -1.67
CA GLN A 192 -28.78 -10.79 -1.29
C GLN A 192 -29.52 -11.70 -2.29
N THR A 193 -29.22 -11.56 -3.58
CA THR A 193 -29.96 -12.22 -4.67
C THR A 193 -29.29 -13.49 -5.19
N SER A 194 -28.05 -13.75 -4.78
CA SER A 194 -27.32 -14.95 -5.21
C SER A 194 -27.88 -16.15 -4.45
N SER A 195 -28.57 -17.06 -5.14
CA SER A 195 -29.01 -18.35 -4.61
C SER A 195 -27.82 -19.29 -4.36
N ASN A 196 -26.99 -18.95 -3.39
CA ASN A 196 -25.84 -19.76 -3.00
C ASN A 196 -26.13 -20.48 -1.69
N SER A 197 -25.44 -21.60 -1.46
CA SER A 197 -25.54 -22.41 -0.24
C SER A 197 -25.06 -21.66 1.02
N LEU A 198 -24.33 -20.54 0.89
CA LEU A 198 -23.78 -19.76 2.01
C LEU A 198 -24.61 -18.51 2.34
N ASN A 199 -24.95 -18.34 3.63
CA ASN A 199 -25.66 -17.17 4.16
C ASN A 199 -24.67 -16.16 4.76
N VAL A 200 -24.45 -15.06 4.04
CA VAL A 200 -23.58 -13.97 4.47
C VAL A 200 -24.37 -12.92 5.25
N ASP A 201 -23.91 -12.59 6.47
CA ASP A 201 -24.44 -11.46 7.22
C ASP A 201 -23.94 -10.14 6.61
N GLN A 202 -24.81 -9.46 5.88
CA GLN A 202 -24.48 -8.21 5.21
C GLN A 202 -24.13 -7.05 6.14
N SER A 203 -24.59 -7.06 7.39
CA SER A 203 -24.26 -6.01 8.36
C SER A 203 -22.77 -6.04 8.74
N THR A 204 -22.14 -7.21 8.57
CA THR A 204 -20.74 -7.48 8.91
C THR A 204 -19.79 -7.28 7.72
N LEU A 205 -20.33 -7.03 6.52
CA LEU A 205 -19.54 -6.87 5.31
C LEU A 205 -18.70 -5.59 5.35
N VAL A 206 -17.39 -5.76 5.42
CA VAL A 206 -16.40 -4.68 5.36
C VAL A 206 -15.51 -4.90 4.14
N ILE A 207 -15.27 -3.83 3.36
CA ILE A 207 -14.39 -3.88 2.19
C ILE A 207 -13.38 -2.74 2.29
N THR A 208 -12.10 -3.03 2.09
CA THR A 208 -11.01 -2.07 2.21
C THR A 208 -10.07 -2.17 1.02
N GLY A 209 -9.61 -1.02 0.50
CA GLY A 209 -8.63 -0.95 -0.58
C GLY A 209 -7.16 -1.10 -0.15
N LYS A 210 -6.88 -1.44 1.12
CA LYS A 210 -5.51 -1.56 1.64
C LYS A 210 -5.39 -2.69 2.69
N CYS A 211 -4.27 -3.41 2.67
CA CYS A 211 -3.94 -4.50 3.60
C CYS A 211 -3.64 -3.98 5.01
N LEU A 212 -4.65 -3.64 5.80
CA LEU A 212 -4.51 -3.60 7.25
C LEU A 212 -5.88 -3.75 7.90
N ARG A 213 -6.24 -4.98 8.30
CA ARG A 213 -7.26 -5.28 9.33
C ARG A 213 -7.43 -6.80 9.56
N VAL A 214 -6.41 -7.47 10.10
CA VAL A 214 -6.64 -8.66 10.95
C VAL A 214 -6.40 -8.19 12.39
N GLN A 215 -7.47 -7.77 13.06
CA GLN A 215 -7.39 -7.24 14.42
C GLN A 215 -7.35 -8.33 15.50
N ASP A 216 -7.51 -9.61 15.15
CA ASP A 216 -7.49 -10.70 16.12
C ASP A 216 -6.06 -10.91 16.66
N PRO A 217 -5.76 -10.54 17.92
CA PRO A 217 -4.42 -10.66 18.50
C PRO A 217 -3.89 -12.09 18.51
N ARG A 218 -4.79 -13.10 18.50
CA ARG A 218 -4.43 -14.53 18.58
C ARG A 218 -3.64 -15.02 17.36
N ARG A 219 -3.77 -14.34 16.22
CA ARG A 219 -3.02 -14.68 14.99
C ARG A 219 -1.65 -14.01 14.93
N TRP A 220 -1.29 -13.19 15.93
CA TRP A 220 -0.06 -12.42 15.92
C TRP A 220 0.94 -12.89 16.97
N THR A 221 2.20 -12.86 16.57
CA THR A 221 3.34 -13.07 17.47
C THR A 221 4.42 -12.04 17.19
N ALA A 222 5.03 -11.51 18.25
CA ALA A 222 6.18 -10.64 18.16
C ALA A 222 7.47 -11.46 18.34
N SER A 223 8.41 -11.31 17.42
CA SER A 223 9.72 -11.98 17.43
C SER A 223 10.80 -10.96 17.73
N PHE A 224 11.80 -11.31 18.56
CA PHE A 224 12.87 -10.39 18.97
C PHE A 224 14.25 -11.01 18.71
N GLY A 225 15.26 -10.14 18.53
CA GLY A 225 16.64 -10.50 18.20
C GLY A 225 17.02 -10.06 16.78
N ILE A 226 18.21 -10.49 16.32
CA ILE A 226 18.78 -10.12 15.01
C ILE A 226 18.29 -11.06 13.89
N LEU A 227 17.96 -12.31 14.23
CA LEU A 227 17.43 -13.29 13.29
C LEU A 227 15.93 -13.37 13.40
N LEU A 228 15.28 -13.55 12.26
CA LEU A 228 13.84 -13.78 12.21
C LEU A 228 13.48 -15.25 12.42
N ARG A 229 14.21 -16.17 11.77
CA ARG A 229 13.98 -17.61 11.82
C ARG A 229 15.30 -18.35 12.11
N PRO A 230 15.44 -19.00 13.29
CA PRO A 230 14.61 -18.85 14.50
C PRO A 230 14.87 -17.51 15.22
N PRO A 231 13.87 -16.91 15.88
CA PRO A 231 14.07 -15.70 16.66
C PRO A 231 14.69 -16.00 18.03
N LYS A 232 15.32 -14.99 18.65
CA LYS A 232 15.89 -15.10 20.00
C LYS A 232 14.81 -15.27 21.06
N GLN A 233 13.72 -14.50 20.94
CA GLN A 233 12.53 -14.61 21.77
C GLN A 233 11.28 -14.46 20.90
N LYS A 234 10.20 -15.13 21.27
CA LYS A 234 8.89 -15.01 20.62
C LYS A 234 7.83 -14.80 21.70
N LYS A 235 6.94 -13.82 21.51
CA LYS A 235 5.89 -13.46 22.45
C LYS A 235 4.55 -13.40 21.72
N TYR A 236 3.49 -13.90 22.35
CA TYR A 236 2.13 -13.77 21.83
C TYR A 236 1.63 -12.34 22.04
N VAL A 237 0.73 -11.88 21.18
CA VAL A 237 0.08 -10.58 21.31
C VAL A 237 -1.21 -10.73 22.12
N ARG A 238 -1.40 -9.88 23.13
CA ARG A 238 -2.61 -9.82 23.94
C ARG A 238 -3.65 -8.89 23.33
N ARG A 239 -3.21 -7.71 22.89
CA ARG A 239 -4.08 -6.65 22.41
C ARG A 239 -3.37 -5.78 21.39
N ILE A 240 -4.09 -5.35 20.36
CA ILE A 240 -3.63 -4.39 19.36
C ILE A 240 -4.56 -3.18 19.43
N ILE A 241 -4.00 -1.99 19.66
CA ILE A 241 -4.73 -0.73 19.75
C ILE A 241 -4.32 0.13 18.56
N VAL A 242 -5.16 0.22 17.55
CA VAL A 242 -4.93 1.08 16.38
C VAL A 242 -5.43 2.49 16.67
N HIS A 243 -4.75 3.52 16.17
CA HIS A 243 -5.22 4.89 16.29
C HIS A 243 -6.64 5.06 15.73
N GLU A 244 -7.52 5.70 16.49
CA GLU A 244 -8.97 5.77 16.21
C GLU A 244 -9.29 6.50 14.91
N LYS A 245 -8.40 7.40 14.50
CA LYS A 245 -8.49 8.16 13.24
C LYS A 245 -7.89 7.45 12.03
N TYR A 246 -7.23 6.31 12.22
CA TYR A 246 -6.63 5.57 11.12
C TYR A 246 -7.70 4.98 10.20
N GLY A 247 -7.62 5.28 8.90
CA GLY A 247 -8.58 4.81 7.91
C GLY A 247 -9.87 5.63 7.81
N ASN A 248 -9.98 6.78 8.49
CA ASN A 248 -11.14 7.67 8.36
C ASN A 248 -11.19 8.40 7.00
N ILE A 249 -10.06 8.53 6.31
CA ILE A 249 -9.95 9.12 4.97
C ILE A 249 -9.02 8.21 4.15
N VAL A 250 -9.52 7.69 3.03
CA VAL A 250 -8.91 6.59 2.25
C VAL A 250 -7.52 6.94 1.65
N LEU A 251 -7.22 8.23 1.50
CA LEU A 251 -5.99 8.72 0.87
C LEU A 251 -4.98 9.33 1.86
N ASP A 252 -5.36 9.46 3.14
CA ASP A 252 -4.51 10.06 4.13
C ASP A 252 -3.82 8.95 4.92
N HIS A 253 -2.53 8.73 4.66
CA HIS A 253 -1.71 7.82 5.47
C HIS A 253 -1.45 8.38 6.88
N GLN A 254 -2.15 9.44 7.28
CA GLN A 254 -2.12 9.97 8.63
C GLN A 254 -2.69 8.96 9.62
N TYR A 255 -2.26 9.09 10.87
CA TYR A 255 -2.62 8.21 11.97
C TYR A 255 -2.17 6.76 11.80
N ASP A 256 -1.18 6.49 10.93
CA ASP A 256 -0.59 5.15 10.78
C ASP A 256 0.30 4.81 11.97
N VAL A 257 -0.35 4.56 13.09
CA VAL A 257 0.23 4.19 14.38
C VAL A 257 -0.71 3.24 15.10
N ALA A 258 -0.14 2.21 15.72
CA ALA A 258 -0.81 1.28 16.59
C ALA A 258 0.08 0.99 17.80
N VAL A 259 -0.49 0.50 18.89
CA VAL A 259 0.24 -0.03 20.06
C VAL A 259 -0.06 -1.51 20.19
N VAL A 260 0.97 -2.31 20.47
CA VAL A 260 0.88 -3.75 20.62
C VAL A 260 1.21 -4.11 22.05
N GLU A 261 0.26 -4.72 22.76
CA GLU A 261 0.46 -5.23 24.10
C GLU A 261 0.79 -6.72 24.03
N LEU A 262 1.93 -7.11 24.59
CA LEU A 262 2.36 -8.51 24.63
C LEU A 262 1.65 -9.29 25.75
N ALA A 263 1.43 -10.58 25.52
CA ALA A 263 0.80 -11.48 26.48
C ALA A 263 1.71 -11.81 27.68
N SER A 264 3.02 -11.61 27.54
CA SER A 264 4.00 -11.78 28.62
C SER A 264 5.14 -10.76 28.44
N PRO A 265 5.79 -10.31 29.52
CA PRO A 265 6.89 -9.35 29.43
C PRO A 265 8.08 -9.92 28.65
N ILE A 266 8.86 -9.03 28.03
CA ILE A 266 10.12 -9.37 27.38
C ILE A 266 11.22 -9.55 28.42
N GLU A 267 12.13 -10.49 28.16
CA GLU A 267 13.37 -10.60 28.92
C GLU A 267 14.43 -9.72 28.27
N PHE A 268 14.87 -8.67 28.95
CA PHE A 268 15.91 -7.80 28.41
C PHE A 268 17.27 -8.50 28.42
N THR A 269 17.96 -8.42 27.29
CA THR A 269 19.30 -8.98 27.07
C THR A 269 20.17 -7.93 26.36
N SER A 270 21.41 -8.28 26.02
CA SER A 270 22.28 -7.42 25.18
C SER A 270 21.67 -7.14 23.79
N ASP A 271 20.90 -8.10 23.26
CA ASP A 271 20.39 -8.06 21.88
C ASP A 271 18.91 -7.66 21.83
N VAL A 272 18.25 -7.64 22.99
CA VAL A 272 16.83 -7.31 23.13
C VAL A 272 16.71 -6.28 24.23
N HIS A 273 16.55 -5.02 23.83
CA HIS A 273 16.34 -3.92 24.74
C HIS A 273 15.34 -2.95 24.12
N SER A 274 14.80 -2.09 24.97
CA SER A 274 13.82 -1.11 24.57
C SER A 274 14.47 0.18 24.03
N VAL A 275 13.74 0.92 23.20
CA VAL A 275 14.14 2.23 22.67
C VAL A 275 13.50 3.36 23.47
N CYS A 276 14.16 4.52 23.56
CA CYS A 276 13.56 5.68 24.24
C CYS A 276 12.52 6.36 23.34
N LEU A 277 11.47 6.89 23.96
CA LEU A 277 10.52 7.77 23.29
C LEU A 277 10.93 9.22 23.48
N PRO A 278 10.86 10.07 22.44
CA PRO A 278 11.09 11.49 22.58
C PRO A 278 9.92 12.17 23.31
N GLU A 279 10.17 13.34 23.87
CA GLU A 279 9.10 14.24 24.31
C GLU A 279 8.30 14.77 23.12
N ALA A 280 7.04 15.15 23.33
CA ALA A 280 6.17 15.67 22.27
C ALA A 280 6.74 16.95 21.63
N SER A 281 7.46 17.75 22.43
CA SER A 281 8.12 18.99 22.01
C SER A 281 9.50 18.79 21.41
N HIS A 282 10.04 17.56 21.39
CA HIS A 282 11.36 17.32 20.84
C HIS A 282 11.35 17.51 19.33
N ILE A 283 12.35 18.23 18.81
CA ILE A 283 12.49 18.51 17.38
C ILE A 283 13.77 17.83 16.91
N PHE A 284 13.63 16.93 15.94
CA PHE A 284 14.75 16.38 15.19
C PHE A 284 14.99 17.28 13.96
N PRO A 285 16.12 18.00 13.87
CA PRO A 285 16.39 18.91 12.76
C PRO A 285 16.49 18.17 11.41
N GLU A 286 16.26 18.91 10.32
CA GLU A 286 16.58 18.40 8.98
C GLU A 286 18.06 18.00 8.86
N ASN A 287 18.37 17.08 7.93
CA ASN A 287 19.70 16.53 7.71
C ASN A 287 20.29 15.74 8.90
N THR A 288 19.52 15.52 9.97
CA THR A 288 19.87 14.59 11.06
C THR A 288 19.97 13.18 10.50
N SER A 289 21.10 12.51 10.76
CA SER A 289 21.29 11.08 10.44
C SER A 289 20.47 10.20 11.38
N CYS A 290 19.70 9.31 10.79
CA CYS A 290 18.88 8.31 11.45
C CYS A 290 19.20 6.93 10.88
N PHE A 291 18.86 5.89 11.63
CA PHE A 291 18.95 4.51 11.16
C PHE A 291 17.55 3.92 11.07
N VAL A 292 17.24 3.33 9.93
CA VAL A 292 16.09 2.44 9.75
C VAL A 292 16.59 1.00 9.76
N THR A 293 15.85 0.12 10.42
CA THR A 293 16.22 -1.30 10.53
C THR A 293 15.03 -2.18 10.28
N GLY A 294 15.23 -3.31 9.60
CA GLY A 294 14.17 -4.28 9.37
C GLY A 294 14.61 -5.50 8.58
N TRP A 295 13.64 -6.38 8.33
CA TRP A 295 13.78 -7.64 7.62
C TRP A 295 13.05 -7.63 6.27
N GLY A 296 12.65 -6.45 5.80
CA GLY A 296 11.97 -6.26 4.54
C GLY A 296 12.81 -6.65 3.33
N ALA A 297 12.20 -6.49 2.16
CA ALA A 297 12.80 -6.77 0.88
C ALA A 297 14.02 -5.87 0.63
N LEU A 298 15.02 -6.38 -0.10
CA LEU A 298 16.20 -5.59 -0.49
C LEU A 298 15.98 -4.77 -1.77
N GLU A 299 14.91 -5.07 -2.49
CA GLU A 299 14.51 -4.44 -3.74
C GLU A 299 12.98 -4.52 -3.87
N ASN A 300 12.40 -3.70 -4.75
CA ASN A 300 10.96 -3.71 -5.00
C ASN A 300 10.46 -5.14 -5.28
N ASP A 301 9.39 -5.51 -4.59
CA ASP A 301 8.75 -6.83 -4.71
C ASP A 301 9.66 -8.04 -4.39
N GLY A 302 10.79 -7.79 -3.73
CA GLY A 302 11.70 -8.82 -3.26
C GLY A 302 11.19 -9.58 -2.03
N GLN A 303 11.88 -10.66 -1.67
CA GLN A 303 11.55 -11.44 -0.46
C GLN A 303 12.17 -10.82 0.80
N SER A 304 11.48 -10.97 1.93
CA SER A 304 12.01 -10.63 3.26
C SER A 304 13.30 -11.41 3.57
N VAL A 305 14.25 -10.75 4.21
CA VAL A 305 15.52 -11.35 4.62
C VAL A 305 15.46 -11.95 6.02
N ASN A 306 16.29 -12.95 6.32
CA ASN A 306 16.29 -13.58 7.65
C ASN A 306 17.14 -12.84 8.70
N GLN A 307 18.18 -12.14 8.24
CA GLN A 307 19.09 -11.39 9.10
C GLN A 307 18.73 -9.90 9.03
N LEU A 308 18.60 -9.27 10.20
CA LEU A 308 18.26 -7.86 10.32
C LEU A 308 19.23 -7.00 9.51
N ARG A 309 18.69 -6.05 8.75
CA ARG A 309 19.44 -5.05 8.01
C ARG A 309 19.27 -3.68 8.65
N GLN A 310 20.22 -2.81 8.35
CA GLN A 310 20.18 -1.41 8.74
C GLN A 310 20.59 -0.53 7.56
N ALA A 311 20.01 0.66 7.51
CA ALA A 311 20.33 1.68 6.55
C ALA A 311 20.40 3.05 7.25
N GLU A 312 21.44 3.82 6.97
CA GLU A 312 21.52 5.22 7.40
C GLU A 312 20.75 6.09 6.40
N VAL A 313 19.81 6.87 6.92
CA VAL A 313 18.98 7.82 6.16
C VAL A 313 19.00 9.17 6.85
N LYS A 314 18.63 10.24 6.14
CA LYS A 314 18.61 11.60 6.70
C LYS A 314 17.21 12.16 6.71
N ILE A 315 16.88 12.90 7.77
CA ILE A 315 15.60 13.62 7.83
C ILE A 315 15.55 14.65 6.71
N ILE A 316 14.48 14.61 5.91
CA ILE A 316 14.17 15.57 4.86
C ILE A 316 13.04 16.47 5.38
N SER A 317 13.19 17.78 5.22
CA SER A 317 12.18 18.74 5.65
C SER A 317 10.85 18.54 4.93
N THR A 318 9.76 18.87 5.62
CA THR A 318 8.41 18.69 5.08
C THR A 318 8.20 19.54 3.82
N GLU A 319 8.83 20.71 3.75
CA GLU A 319 8.80 21.62 2.60
C GLU A 319 9.41 20.97 1.36
N VAL A 320 10.61 20.37 1.50
CA VAL A 320 11.27 19.65 0.41
C VAL A 320 10.45 18.43 0.02
N CYS A 321 9.96 17.68 1.00
CA CYS A 321 9.21 16.45 0.74
C CYS A 321 7.85 16.72 0.06
N ASN A 322 7.23 17.87 0.35
CA ASN A 322 6.02 18.34 -0.33
C ASN A 322 6.28 19.06 -1.65
N GLY A 323 7.53 19.15 -2.10
CA GLY A 323 7.88 19.64 -3.43
C GLY A 323 7.11 18.90 -4.53
N ARG A 324 6.79 19.62 -5.62
CA ARG A 324 5.99 19.11 -6.75
C ARG A 324 6.52 17.81 -7.35
N ALA A 325 7.84 17.64 -7.38
CA ALA A 325 8.51 16.46 -7.93
C ALA A 325 8.65 15.29 -6.93
N VAL A 326 8.26 15.47 -5.67
CA VAL A 326 8.44 14.51 -4.58
C VAL A 326 7.08 13.91 -4.20
N TYR A 327 6.36 14.51 -3.26
CA TYR A 327 5.01 14.08 -2.86
C TYR A 327 3.92 15.14 -3.04
N ASN A 328 4.24 16.30 -3.61
CA ASN A 328 3.25 17.29 -4.07
C ASN A 328 2.14 17.62 -3.05
N GLY A 329 2.54 17.93 -1.81
CA GLY A 329 1.62 18.31 -0.73
C GLY A 329 0.98 17.15 0.04
N ALA A 330 1.32 15.89 -0.23
CA ALA A 330 0.73 14.74 0.45
C ALA A 330 1.26 14.51 1.89
N ILE A 331 2.38 15.13 2.28
CA ILE A 331 3.00 14.92 3.60
C ILE A 331 2.33 15.82 4.64
N THR A 332 1.65 15.20 5.60
CA THR A 332 0.93 15.89 6.69
C THR A 332 1.82 16.12 7.92
N PRO A 333 1.40 16.95 8.91
CA PRO A 333 2.20 17.21 10.12
C PRO A 333 2.52 15.96 10.96
N GLY A 334 1.64 14.96 10.92
CA GLY A 334 1.84 13.66 11.57
C GLY A 334 2.83 12.74 10.84
N MET A 335 3.43 13.20 9.74
CA MET A 335 4.40 12.46 8.94
C MET A 335 5.74 13.17 8.94
N LEU A 336 6.79 12.43 8.62
CA LEU A 336 8.12 12.95 8.29
C LEU A 336 8.72 12.12 7.15
N CYS A 337 9.65 12.71 6.42
CA CYS A 337 10.39 12.01 5.39
C CYS A 337 11.83 11.77 5.83
N ALA A 338 12.38 10.62 5.46
CA ALA A 338 13.81 10.36 5.61
C ALA A 338 14.34 9.55 4.43
N GLY A 339 15.57 9.83 4.02
CA GLY A 339 16.22 9.16 2.89
C GLY A 339 17.16 10.09 2.16
N TYR A 340 17.38 9.79 0.88
CA TYR A 340 18.14 10.61 -0.05
C TYR A 340 17.27 10.87 -1.29
N LEU A 341 17.26 12.11 -1.79
CA LEU A 341 16.48 12.44 -3.00
C LEU A 341 17.05 11.74 -4.25
N GLU A 342 18.31 11.35 -4.21
CA GLU A 342 18.96 10.51 -5.21
C GLU A 342 18.41 9.06 -5.22
N GLY A 343 17.67 8.65 -4.17
CA GLY A 343 17.17 7.29 -3.97
C GLY A 343 18.23 6.35 -3.37
N LYS A 344 18.21 5.09 -3.81
CA LYS A 344 19.12 3.98 -3.46
C LYS A 344 18.97 3.41 -2.05
N VAL A 345 18.85 4.25 -1.02
CA VAL A 345 18.80 3.82 0.39
C VAL A 345 17.44 4.19 0.96
N ASP A 346 16.65 3.17 1.34
CA ASP A 346 15.27 3.33 1.79
C ASP A 346 14.80 2.11 2.60
N ALA A 347 13.69 2.26 3.32
CA ALA A 347 12.93 1.13 3.83
C ALA A 347 12.08 0.52 2.70
N CYS A 348 11.72 -0.76 2.81
CA CYS A 348 11.00 -1.44 1.74
C CYS A 348 9.84 -2.33 2.23
N GLN A 349 9.21 -3.08 1.33
CA GLN A 349 8.09 -3.95 1.71
C GLN A 349 8.53 -4.95 2.79
N GLY A 350 7.75 -5.04 3.87
CA GLY A 350 8.08 -5.85 5.04
C GLY A 350 8.81 -5.10 6.16
N ASP A 351 9.28 -3.86 5.92
CA ASP A 351 9.81 -2.99 6.99
C ASP A 351 8.74 -2.13 7.66
N SER A 352 7.51 -2.10 7.13
CA SER A 352 6.38 -1.32 7.68
C SER A 352 6.15 -1.62 9.16
N GLY A 353 5.97 -0.57 9.97
CA GLY A 353 5.91 -0.67 11.44
C GLY A 353 7.29 -0.73 12.12
N GLY A 354 8.38 -0.86 11.36
CA GLY A 354 9.75 -0.85 11.84
C GLY A 354 10.22 0.54 12.31
N PRO A 355 11.30 0.60 13.11
CA PRO A 355 11.73 1.83 13.75
C PRO A 355 12.65 2.67 12.85
N LEU A 356 12.47 3.99 12.91
CA LEU A 356 13.46 4.98 12.52
C LEU A 356 14.03 5.61 13.79
N VAL A 357 15.33 5.44 14.03
CA VAL A 357 15.97 5.85 15.29
C VAL A 357 17.11 6.85 15.08
N ASN A 358 17.30 7.73 16.06
CA ASN A 358 18.43 8.64 16.13
C ASN A 358 19.12 8.53 17.50
N VAL A 359 20.44 8.68 17.51
CA VAL A 359 21.25 8.64 18.73
C VAL A 359 21.61 10.05 19.16
N ASN A 360 21.45 10.35 20.45
CA ASN A 360 21.88 11.63 21.01
C ASN A 360 23.38 11.62 21.38
N SER A 361 23.90 12.77 21.83
CA SER A 361 25.30 12.92 22.25
C SER A 361 25.72 12.04 23.44
N ARG A 362 24.76 11.46 24.17
CA ARG A 362 24.99 10.53 25.29
C ARG A 362 24.92 9.06 24.88
N GLY A 363 24.76 8.75 23.59
CA GLY A 363 24.63 7.38 23.10
C GLY A 363 23.24 6.76 23.32
N ILE A 364 22.24 7.56 23.67
CA ILE A 364 20.86 7.09 23.89
C ILE A 364 20.08 7.17 22.58
N TRP A 365 19.46 6.06 22.18
CA TRP A 365 18.66 5.94 20.97
C TRP A 365 17.20 6.29 21.22
N TYR A 366 16.66 7.17 20.39
CA TYR A 366 15.27 7.62 20.40
C TYR A 366 14.53 7.18 19.15
N LEU A 367 13.27 6.80 19.31
CA LEU A 367 12.36 6.50 18.21
C LEU A 367 11.85 7.80 17.59
N VAL A 368 12.38 8.14 16.42
CA VAL A 368 12.05 9.34 15.65
C VAL A 368 10.77 9.14 14.86
N GLY A 369 10.65 7.98 14.21
CA GLY A 369 9.55 7.66 13.31
C GLY A 369 9.27 6.17 13.22
N ILE A 370 8.17 5.84 12.58
CA ILE A 370 7.74 4.45 12.29
C ILE A 370 7.57 4.33 10.77
N VAL A 371 8.17 3.31 10.14
CA VAL A 371 8.07 3.08 8.70
C VAL A 371 6.60 2.93 8.31
N SER A 372 6.11 3.76 7.38
CA SER A 372 4.69 3.79 7.00
C SER A 372 4.49 3.49 5.51
N TRP A 373 4.97 4.35 4.62
CA TRP A 373 4.74 4.20 3.17
C TRP A 373 5.83 4.88 2.33
N GLY A 374 5.82 4.59 1.03
CA GLY A 374 6.69 5.19 0.01
C GLY A 374 6.17 4.86 -1.38
N ASP A 375 6.62 5.61 -2.39
CA ASP A 375 6.39 5.31 -3.81
C ASP A 375 7.57 4.47 -4.31
N GLU A 376 7.37 3.14 -4.28
CA GLU A 376 8.44 2.15 -4.43
C GLU A 376 9.53 2.30 -3.35
N CYS A 377 10.60 1.51 -3.46
CA CYS A 377 11.75 1.53 -2.56
C CYS A 377 12.96 2.14 -3.25
N GLY A 378 13.61 3.11 -2.61
CA GLY A 378 14.89 3.65 -3.10
C GLY A 378 14.78 4.39 -4.43
N LYS A 379 13.58 4.86 -4.79
CA LYS A 379 13.32 5.58 -6.03
C LYS A 379 13.73 7.05 -5.91
N ARG A 380 14.27 7.60 -7.00
CA ARG A 380 14.69 9.00 -7.06
C ARG A 380 13.49 9.93 -6.79
N ASN A 381 13.71 10.94 -5.95
CA ASN A 381 12.72 11.90 -5.47
C ASN A 381 11.54 11.26 -4.72
N LYS A 382 11.65 10.02 -4.23
CA LYS A 382 10.60 9.32 -3.49
C LYS A 382 11.20 8.74 -2.21
N PRO A 383 11.59 9.60 -1.24
CA PRO A 383 12.14 9.12 0.03
C PRO A 383 11.06 8.41 0.85
N GLY A 384 11.46 7.49 1.73
CA GLY A 384 10.54 6.85 2.67
C GLY A 384 9.78 7.85 3.55
N VAL A 385 8.50 7.56 3.78
CA VAL A 385 7.61 8.34 4.64
C VAL A 385 7.34 7.56 5.92
N TYR A 386 7.51 8.26 7.03
CA TYR A 386 7.44 7.71 8.37
C TYR A 386 6.37 8.46 9.18
N THR A 387 5.68 7.75 10.05
CA THR A 387 4.83 8.34 11.07
C THR A 387 5.70 9.09 12.09
N ARG A 388 5.42 10.37 12.35
CA ARG A 388 6.20 11.22 13.26
C ARG A 388 5.85 10.93 14.72
N VAL A 389 6.75 10.29 15.47
CA VAL A 389 6.45 9.84 16.84
C VAL A 389 6.17 10.98 17.81
N THR A 390 6.86 12.11 17.69
CA THR A 390 6.63 13.28 18.55
C THR A 390 5.21 13.83 18.42
N TYR A 391 4.62 13.74 17.22
CA TYR A 391 3.23 14.16 16.97
C TYR A 391 2.20 13.24 17.65
N TYR A 392 2.51 11.94 17.79
CA TYR A 392 1.63 10.96 18.43
C TYR A 392 2.02 10.64 19.87
N ARG A 393 2.95 11.39 20.48
CA ARG A 393 3.49 11.12 21.81
C ARG A 393 2.42 11.10 22.90
N ASP A 394 1.48 12.05 22.84
CA ASP A 394 0.38 12.14 23.80
C ASP A 394 -0.65 11.03 23.59
N TRP A 395 -0.93 10.67 22.33
CA TRP A 395 -1.81 9.55 22.02
C TRP A 395 -1.23 8.25 22.56
N ILE A 396 0.06 8.01 22.32
CA ILE A 396 0.82 6.89 22.88
C ILE A 396 0.68 6.85 24.41
N ALA A 397 0.90 7.98 25.09
CA ALA A 397 0.78 8.09 26.54
C ALA A 397 -0.64 7.75 27.01
N SER A 398 -1.66 8.23 26.30
CA SER A 398 -3.07 7.96 26.64
C SER A 398 -3.44 6.48 26.56
N LYS A 399 -2.74 5.69 25.74
CA LYS A 399 -3.01 4.24 25.57
C LYS A 399 -2.21 3.36 26.50
N THR A 400 -1.03 3.83 26.94
CA THR A 400 -0.03 2.98 27.61
C THR A 400 0.39 3.48 29.00
N GLY A 401 0.16 4.75 29.31
CA GLY A 401 0.69 5.40 30.50
C GLY A 401 2.19 5.70 30.44
N ILE A 402 2.82 5.55 29.27
CA ILE A 402 4.24 5.78 29.02
C ILE A 402 4.49 7.19 28.51
#